data_AF-A0A8T5PUR6-F1
#
_entry.id   AF-A0A8T5PUR6-F1
#
_cell.length_a   1.000
_cell.length_b   1.000
_cell.length_c   1.000
_cell.angle_alpha   90.00
_cell.angle_beta   90.00
_cell.angle_gamma   90.00
#
_symmetry.space_group_name_H-M   'P 1'
#
loop_
_entity.id
_entity.type
_entity.pdbx_description
1 polymer ?
#
loop_
_entity_poly.entity_id
_entity_poly.type
_entity_poly.pdbx_seq_one_letter_code
_entity_poly.pdbx_strand_id
1 'polypeptide(L)' 'MNKAKRRLAGHEEFEIMKLVLDKFLWVGTALMGWGLYRSIAVDYKDGLWFIVAGALVMLVFSWVIIKEFEQVR' A
#
# COMPACT_ATOMS: atom_id res chain seq x y z
N MET A 1 4.83 -0.56 -36.61
CA MET A 1 5.88 -1.18 -35.76
C MET A 1 5.22 -1.62 -34.46
N ASN A 2 4.84 -2.89 -34.34
CA ASN A 2 4.25 -3.43 -33.12
C ASN A 2 5.32 -3.34 -32.02
N LYS A 3 5.15 -2.43 -31.05
CA LYS A 3 6.05 -2.31 -29.90
C LYS A 3 5.95 -3.61 -29.10
N ALA A 4 6.86 -4.55 -29.36
CA ALA A 4 7.04 -5.71 -28.50
C ALA A 4 7.22 -5.17 -27.08
N LYS A 5 6.26 -5.43 -26.19
CA LYS A 5 6.34 -4.99 -24.80
C LYS A 5 7.60 -5.63 -24.22
N ARG A 6 8.58 -4.80 -23.85
CA ARG A 6 9.76 -5.26 -23.11
C ARG A 6 9.25 -5.90 -21.82
N ARG A 7 9.36 -7.23 -21.73
CA ARG A 7 9.19 -7.96 -20.47
C ARG A 7 10.46 -7.74 -19.67
N LEU A 8 10.31 -7.26 -18.43
CA LEU A 8 11.42 -7.08 -17.52
C LEU A 8 11.90 -8.47 -17.07
N ALA A 9 13.18 -8.60 -16.72
CA ALA A 9 13.64 -9.83 -16.10
C ALA A 9 12.96 -9.98 -14.73
N GLY A 10 12.64 -11.20 -14.28
CA GLY A 10 11.88 -11.41 -13.03
C GLY A 10 12.46 -10.71 -11.80
N HIS A 11 13.78 -10.46 -11.77
CA HIS A 11 14.43 -9.68 -10.71
C HIS A 11 14.05 -8.18 -10.70
N GLU A 12 13.85 -7.58 -11.88
CA GLU A 12 13.48 -6.16 -12.04
C GLU A 12 12.03 -5.97 -11.64
N GLU A 13 11.15 -6.91 -11.98
CA GLU A 13 9.75 -6.90 -11.57
C GLU A 13 9.63 -6.98 -10.04
N PHE A 14 10.48 -7.78 -9.39
CA PHE A 14 10.55 -7.86 -7.93
C PHE A 14 11.04 -6.55 -7.28
N GLU A 15 12.04 -5.88 -7.85
CA GLU A 15 12.49 -4.58 -7.33
C GLU A 15 11.43 -3.49 -7.49
N ILE A 16 10.75 -3.46 -8.64
CA ILE A 16 9.66 -2.51 -8.88
C ILE A 16 8.52 -2.78 -7.90
N MET A 17 8.16 -4.05 -7.64
CA MET A 17 7.13 -4.39 -6.65
C MET A 17 7.48 -3.86 -5.25
N LYS A 18 8.73 -3.98 -4.81
CA LYS A 18 9.19 -3.42 -3.52
C LYS A 18 9.08 -1.89 -3.48
N LEU A 19 9.46 -1.20 -4.55
CA LEU A 19 9.35 0.26 -4.65
C LEU A 19 7.90 0.74 -4.66
N VAL A 20 7.03 0.01 -5.35
CA VAL A 20 5.59 0.29 -5.40
C VAL A 20 4.96 0.06 -4.02
N LEU A 21 5.34 -1.02 -3.35
CA LEU A 21 4.91 -1.31 -1.98
C LEU A 21 5.24 -0.16 -1.03
N ASP A 22 6.47 0.32 -1.03
CA ASP A 22 6.90 1.40 -0.13
C ASP A 22 6.01 2.65 -0.31
N LYS A 23 5.76 3.04 -1.57
CA LYS A 23 4.89 4.17 -1.88
C LYS A 23 3.46 3.99 -1.36
N PHE A 24 2.90 2.78 -1.43
CA PHE A 24 1.56 2.50 -0.91
C PHE A 24 1.53 2.42 0.63
N LEU A 25 2.61 1.93 1.25
CA LEU A 25 2.75 1.92 2.70
C LEU A 25 2.77 3.35 3.27
N TRP A 26 3.40 4.29 2.55
CA TRP A 26 3.35 5.71 2.87
C TRP A 26 1.93 6.29 2.86
N VAL A 27 1.07 5.85 1.93
CA VAL A 27 -0.34 6.28 1.89
C VAL A 27 -1.11 5.77 3.11
N GLY A 28 -0.95 4.49 3.46
CA GLY A 28 -1.55 3.91 4.66
C GLY A 28 -1.08 4.62 5.93
N THR A 29 0.22 4.91 6.02
CA THR A 29 0.82 5.64 7.13
C THR A 29 0.29 7.07 7.24
N ALA A 30 0.16 7.77 6.13
CA ALA A 30 -0.41 9.12 6.09
C ALA A 30 -1.87 9.14 6.57
N LEU A 31 -2.69 8.17 6.13
CA LEU A 31 -4.07 8.00 6.58
C LEU A 31 -4.16 7.75 8.09
N MET A 32 -3.30 6.89 8.62
CA MET A 32 -3.24 6.59 10.05
C MET A 32 -2.81 7.82 10.86
N GLY A 33 -1.76 8.53 10.42
CA GLY A 33 -1.29 9.75 11.07
C GLY A 33 -2.35 10.85 11.05
N TRP A 34 -3.08 10.99 9.94
CA TRP A 34 -4.20 11.92 9.83
C TRP A 34 -5.36 11.53 10.76
N GLY A 35 -5.72 10.25 10.82
CA GLY A 35 -6.75 9.76 11.72
C GLY A 35 -6.39 9.97 13.19
N LEU A 36 -5.11 9.78 13.55
CA LEU A 36 -4.60 10.06 14.89
C LEU A 36 -4.69 11.57 15.21
N TYR A 37 -4.24 12.42 14.30
CA TYR A 37 -4.36 13.87 14.46
C TYR A 37 -5.81 14.30 14.65
N ARG A 38 -6.74 13.81 13.82
CA ARG A 38 -8.16 14.15 13.92
C ARG A 38 -8.78 13.65 15.22
N SER A 39 -8.34 12.49 15.71
CA SER A 39 -8.79 11.93 16.99
C SER A 39 -8.43 12.83 18.17
N ILE A 40 -7.27 13.48 18.11
CA ILE A 40 -6.75 14.36 19.17
C ILE A 40 -7.31 15.78 19.04
N ALA A 41 -7.38 16.31 17.81
CA ALA A 41 -7.67 17.72 17.57
C ALA A 41 -9.16 18.05 17.41
N VAL A 42 -10.00 17.09 16.99
CA VAL A 42 -11.40 17.36 16.62
C VAL A 42 -12.37 16.43 17.36
N ASP A 43 -12.43 15.16 16.97
CA ASP A 43 -13.34 14.18 17.54
C ASP A 43 -12.78 12.76 17.35
N TYR A 44 -12.82 11.96 18.41
CA TYR A 44 -12.27 10.61 18.43
C TYR A 44 -13.05 9.63 17.54
N LYS A 45 -14.38 9.79 17.40
CA LYS A 45 -15.22 8.90 16.58
C LYS A 45 -14.84 9.01 15.12
N ASP A 46 -14.66 10.24 14.71
CA ASP A 46 -14.30 10.63 13.36
C ASP A 46 -12.87 10.19 13.03
N GLY A 47 -11.91 10.40 13.94
CA GLY A 47 -10.55 9.92 13.77
C GLY A 47 -10.42 8.38 13.75
N LEU A 48 -11.25 7.68 14.53
CA LEU A 48 -11.34 6.21 14.50
C LEU A 48 -11.69 5.67 13.11
N TRP A 49 -12.60 6.33 12.38
CA TRP A 49 -12.93 5.93 11.01
C TRP A 49 -11.73 6.03 10.05
N PHE A 50 -10.90 7.07 10.17
CA PHE A 50 -9.68 7.20 9.36
C PHE A 50 -8.63 6.16 9.73
N ILE A 51 -8.49 5.83 11.02
CA ILE A 51 -7.58 4.79 11.49
C ILE A 51 -8.02 3.42 10.96
N VAL A 52 -9.31 3.09 11.05
CA VAL A 52 -9.86 1.83 10.51
C VAL A 52 -9.68 1.76 9.00
N ALA A 53 -9.94 2.87 8.28
CA ALA A 53 -9.70 2.93 6.84
C ALA A 53 -8.22 2.73 6.48
N GLY A 54 -7.30 3.38 7.20
CA GLY A 54 -5.85 3.21 7.01
C GLY A 54 -5.39 1.77 7.28
N ALA A 55 -5.91 1.14 8.33
CA ALA A 55 -5.65 -0.26 8.65
C ALA A 55 -6.16 -1.21 7.56
N LEU A 56 -7.39 -1.01 7.07
CA LEU A 56 -7.95 -1.79 5.96
C LEU A 56 -7.12 -1.67 4.68
N VAL A 57 -6.69 -0.46 4.33
CA VAL A 57 -5.82 -0.22 3.17
C VAL A 57 -4.52 -1.01 3.32
N MET A 58 -3.86 -0.95 4.48
CA MET A 58 -2.62 -1.71 4.70
C MET A 58 -2.83 -3.23 4.65
N LEU A 59 -3.95 -3.74 5.16
CA LEU A 59 -4.28 -5.16 5.08
C LEU A 59 -4.52 -5.63 3.64
N VAL A 60 -5.25 -4.84 2.85
CA VAL A 60 -5.48 -5.14 1.42
C VAL A 60 -4.15 -5.16 0.67
N PHE A 61 -3.28 -4.16 0.90
CA PHE A 61 -1.95 -4.16 0.28
C PHE A 61 -1.09 -5.34 0.72
N SER A 62 -1.09 -5.68 2.01
CA SER A 62 -0.39 -6.85 2.53
C SER A 62 -0.84 -8.14 1.83
N TRP A 63 -2.16 -8.30 1.64
CA TRP A 63 -2.71 -9.44 0.92
C TRP A 63 -2.27 -9.49 -0.55
N VAL A 64 -2.29 -8.35 -1.25
CA VAL A 64 -1.81 -8.27 -2.64
C VAL A 64 -0.35 -8.67 -2.74
N ILE A 65 0.51 -8.21 -1.83
CA ILE A 65 1.94 -8.58 -1.82
C ILE A 65 2.11 -10.08 -1.68
N ILE A 66 1.44 -10.70 -0.71
CA ILE A 66 1.60 -12.13 -0.44
C ILE A 66 1.22 -12.93 -1.70
N LYS A 67 0.12 -12.54 -2.35
CA LYS A 67 -0.34 -13.18 -3.57
C LYS A 67 0.67 -13.03 -4.72
N GLU A 68 1.20 -11.84 -4.94
CA GLU A 68 2.18 -11.60 -6.00
C GLU A 68 3.53 -12.27 -5.69
N PHE A 69 3.96 -12.28 -4.42
CA PHE A 69 5.19 -12.95 -3.99
C PHE A 69 5.10 -14.47 -4.18
N GLU A 70 3.93 -15.06 -3.92
CA GLU A 70 3.65 -16.48 -4.16
C GLU A 70 3.59 -16.82 -5.67
N GLN A 71 3.18 -15.87 -6.53
CA GLN A 71 3.23 -16.05 -7.98
C GLN A 71 4.65 -15.93 -8.58
N VAL A 72 5.55 -15.17 -7.94
CA VAL A 72 6.93 -14.98 -8.40
C VAL A 72 7.84 -16.16 -8.00
N ARG A 73 7.51 -16.88 -6.92
CA ARG A 73 8.25 -18.07 -6.45
C ARG A 73 7.88 -19.32 -7.25
#